data_AF-A0A4Q7UXX1-F1
#
_entry.id   AF-A0A4Q7UXX1-F1
#
_cell.length_a   1.000
_cell.length_b   1.000
_cell.length_c   1.000
_cell.angle_alpha   90.00
_cell.angle_beta   90.00
_cell.angle_gamma   90.00
#
_symmetry.space_group_name_H-M   'P 1'
#
loop_
_entity.id
_entity.type
_entity.pdbx_description
1 polymer ?
#
loop_
_entity_poly.entity_id
_entity_poly.type
_entity_poly.pdbx_seq_one_letter_code
_entity_poly.pdbx_strand_id
1 'polypeptide(L)'
;MLYIGVADIPGSDDHEGYVAGLSADGSYTDIWTDVRHGGTPGLLAYAPACECGWHGRSHPSDPGGYRAAAQDWLSEHFAVLDPARPVLAGLGRPLCPDTDFLIAPDPARHRTLA
;
A
#
# COMPACT_ATOMS: atom_id res chain seq x y z
N MET A 1 -11.45 18.39 2.68
CA MET A 1 -11.07 17.77 1.39
C MET A 1 -10.67 16.35 1.72
N LEU A 2 -11.37 15.35 1.17
CA LEU A 2 -11.04 13.94 1.37
C LEU A 2 -9.95 13.59 0.35
N TYR A 3 -8.82 13.06 0.81
CA TYR A 3 -7.82 12.48 -0.07
C TYR A 3 -8.03 10.97 -0.05
N ILE A 4 -8.29 10.39 -1.22
CA ILE A 4 -8.40 8.95 -1.43
C ILE A 4 -7.24 8.58 -2.37
N GLY A 5 -6.13 8.16 -1.77
CA GLY A 5 -5.10 7.34 -2.39
C GLY A 5 -4.37 7.83 -3.65
N VAL A 6 -3.37 7.03 -4.04
CA VAL A 6 -2.64 7.14 -5.32
C VAL A 6 -3.28 6.34 -6.44
N ALA A 7 -4.10 5.33 -6.11
CA ALA A 7 -4.86 4.58 -7.10
C ALA A 7 -6.03 3.81 -6.47
N ASP A 8 -7.09 3.71 -7.26
CA ASP A 8 -8.25 2.84 -7.07
C ASP A 8 -8.13 1.68 -8.08
N ILE A 9 -8.16 0.44 -7.59
CA ILE A 9 -8.09 -0.75 -8.43
C ILE A 9 -9.48 -1.40 -8.44
N PRO A 10 -10.09 -1.62 -9.63
CA PRO A 10 -11.43 -2.17 -9.70
C PRO A 10 -11.58 -3.52 -8.97
N GLY A 11 -12.50 -3.59 -8.01
CA GLY A 11 -12.75 -4.78 -7.19
C GLY A 11 -11.68 -5.02 -6.12
N SER A 12 -11.07 -3.95 -5.62
CA SER A 12 -10.10 -3.97 -4.53
C SER A 12 -10.50 -3.00 -3.40
N ASP A 13 -11.75 -3.05 -2.96
CA ASP A 13 -12.32 -2.05 -2.05
C ASP A 13 -11.57 -2.02 -0.69
N ASP A 14 -10.84 -3.08 -0.32
CA ASP A 14 -10.01 -3.14 0.90
C ASP A 14 -8.50 -2.87 0.63
N HIS A 15 -8.15 -2.46 -0.59
CA HIS A 15 -6.78 -2.32 -1.07
C HIS A 15 -6.49 -0.95 -1.70
N GLU A 16 -7.11 0.12 -1.21
CA GLU A 16 -6.79 1.47 -1.65
C GLU A 16 -5.34 1.83 -1.30
N GLY A 17 -4.55 2.23 -2.30
CA GLY A 17 -3.14 2.59 -2.15
C GLY A 17 -2.95 4.05 -1.82
N TYR A 18 -1.98 4.41 -0.97
CA TYR A 18 -1.65 5.81 -0.67
C TYR A 18 -0.16 6.01 -0.36
N VAL A 19 0.26 7.27 -0.25
CA VAL A 19 1.59 7.64 0.25
C VAL A 19 1.45 8.14 1.68
N ALA A 20 1.97 7.36 2.62
CA ALA A 20 2.03 7.74 4.02
C ALA A 20 3.25 8.62 4.30
N GLY A 21 3.09 9.61 5.17
CA GLY A 21 4.18 10.39 5.72
C GLY A 21 4.71 9.74 6.99
N LEU A 22 6.03 9.58 7.11
CA LEU A 22 6.69 9.10 8.33
C LEU A 22 7.09 10.28 9.21
N SER A 23 6.57 10.32 10.43
CA SER A 23 6.89 11.31 11.45
C SER A 23 8.12 10.91 12.27
N ALA A 24 8.70 11.87 13.01
CA ALA A 24 9.89 11.65 13.83
C ALA A 24 9.69 10.68 15.01
N ASP A 25 8.45 10.49 15.45
CA ASP A 25 8.06 9.49 16.45
C ASP A 25 7.90 8.07 15.85
N GLY A 26 8.12 7.91 14.54
CA GLY A 26 7.99 6.64 13.83
C GLY A 26 6.55 6.33 13.37
N SER A 27 5.59 7.23 13.58
CA SER A 27 4.21 7.04 13.12
C SER A 27 4.04 7.36 11.63
N TYR A 28 3.14 6.62 10.97
CA TYR A 28 2.71 6.90 9.61
C TYR A 28 1.38 7.68 9.61
N THR A 29 1.24 8.63 8.68
CA THR A 29 -0.07 9.26 8.42
C THR A 29 -1.03 8.24 7.81
N ASP A 30 -2.33 8.46 8.01
CA ASP A 30 -3.37 7.63 7.42
C ASP A 30 -3.65 7.95 5.94
N ILE A 31 -4.53 7.15 5.32
CA ILE A 31 -4.97 7.29 3.93
C ILE A 31 -5.67 8.63 3.64
N TRP A 32 -6.25 9.27 4.65
CA TRP A 32 -7.02 10.51 4.51
C TRP A 32 -6.13 11.76 4.46
N THR A 33 -4.82 11.60 4.71
CA THR A 33 -3.86 12.70 4.80
C THR A 33 -3.15 12.91 3.46
N ASP A 34 -3.39 14.06 2.80
CA ASP A 34 -2.59 14.46 1.63
C ASP A 34 -1.24 15.06 2.07
N VAL A 35 -0.22 14.22 2.12
CA VAL A 35 1.15 14.56 2.52
C VAL A 35 1.84 15.60 1.63
N ARG A 36 1.28 15.92 0.45
CA ARG A 36 1.81 16.96 -0.45
C ARG A 36 1.33 18.35 -0.05
N HIS A 37 0.17 18.44 0.60
CA HIS A 37 -0.47 19.71 0.92
C HIS A 37 -0.22 20.10 2.38
N GLY A 38 1.05 20.22 2.77
CA GLY A 38 1.57 21.03 3.89
C GLY A 38 0.99 20.85 5.30
N GLY A 39 0.03 19.94 5.50
CA GLY A 39 -0.70 19.76 6.77
C GLY A 39 0.11 19.06 7.85
N THR A 40 1.22 18.42 7.48
CA THR A 40 2.08 17.65 8.39
C THR A 40 3.51 18.19 8.31
N PRO A 41 3.81 19.34 8.94
CA PRO A 41 5.20 19.79 9.04
C PRO A 41 6.03 18.76 9.83
N GLY A 42 7.24 18.46 9.35
CA GLY A 42 8.17 17.56 10.04
C GLY A 42 8.19 16.10 9.58
N LEU A 43 7.59 15.78 8.41
CA LEU A 43 7.73 14.45 7.81
C LEU A 43 9.18 14.17 7.43
N LEU A 44 9.71 13.06 7.93
CA LEU A 44 11.08 12.59 7.66
C LEU A 44 11.19 11.84 6.34
N ALA A 45 10.12 11.15 5.93
CA ALA A 45 10.09 10.32 4.74
C ALA A 45 8.66 10.12 4.23
N TYR A 46 8.54 9.60 3.02
CA TYR A 46 7.30 9.10 2.42
C TYR A 46 7.40 7.59 2.23
N ALA A 47 6.34 6.83 2.49
CA ALA A 47 6.31 5.39 2.24
C ALA A 47 5.06 5.00 1.44
N PRO A 48 5.14 4.01 0.54
CA PRO A 48 3.96 3.39 -0.05
C PRO A 48 3.20 2.66 1.06
N ALA A 49 1.88 2.82 1.06
CA ALA A 49 1.01 2.20 2.04
C ALA A 49 -0.32 1.76 1.40
N CYS A 50 -1.02 0.85 2.05
CA CYS A 50 -2.31 0.35 1.62
C CYS A 50 -3.28 0.28 2.81
N GLU A 51 -4.58 0.47 2.56
CA GLU A 51 -5.64 0.36 3.57
C GLU A 51 -5.57 -0.95 4.37
N CYS A 52 -5.18 -2.06 3.72
CA CYS A 52 -5.01 -3.35 4.35
C CYS A 52 -3.86 -3.44 5.39
N GLY A 53 -3.13 -2.34 5.61
CA GLY A 53 -2.04 -2.22 6.59
C GLY A 53 -0.62 -2.47 6.03
N TRP A 54 -0.51 -2.80 4.74
CA TRP A 54 0.80 -2.99 4.10
C TRP A 54 1.56 -1.67 3.98
N HIS A 55 2.88 -1.73 4.19
CA HIS A 55 3.81 -0.63 3.99
C HIS A 55 5.07 -1.14 3.28
N GLY A 56 5.55 -0.40 2.29
CA GLY A 56 6.81 -0.70 1.60
C GLY A 56 7.96 0.21 2.06
N ARG A 57 8.99 0.30 1.24
CA ARG A 57 10.21 1.05 1.55
C ARG A 57 9.94 2.56 1.62
N SER A 58 10.51 3.23 2.63
CA SER A 58 10.46 4.69 2.73
C SER A 58 11.44 5.39 1.78
N HIS A 59 11.05 6.57 1.33
CA HIS A 59 11.74 7.47 0.41
C HIS A 59 11.88 8.88 1.03
N PRO A 60 12.80 9.73 0.55
CA PRO A 60 12.91 11.11 1.01
C PRO A 60 11.58 11.87 0.98
N SER A 61 11.35 12.77 1.94
CA SER A 61 10.14 13.62 2.00
C SER A 61 10.18 14.79 1.01
N ASP A 62 10.41 14.49 -0.27
CA ASP A 62 10.44 15.42 -1.38
C ASP A 62 9.51 14.96 -2.54
N PRO A 63 9.26 15.81 -3.56
CA PRO A 63 8.38 15.43 -4.67
C PRO A 63 8.84 14.19 -5.46
N GLY A 64 10.15 13.90 -5.47
CA GLY A 64 10.70 12.69 -6.09
C GLY A 64 10.38 11.45 -5.27
N GLY A 65 10.57 11.52 -3.96
CA GLY A 65 10.23 10.43 -3.03
C GLY A 65 8.73 10.14 -2.98
N TYR A 66 7.87 11.16 -3.11
CA TYR A 66 6.42 10.93 -3.23
C TYR A 66 6.09 10.11 -4.48
N ARG A 67 6.67 10.47 -5.63
CA ARG A 67 6.45 9.71 -6.89
C ARG A 67 7.00 8.30 -6.80
N ALA A 68 8.17 8.12 -6.20
CA ALA A 68 8.78 6.81 -5.98
C ALA A 68 7.89 5.93 -5.09
N ALA A 69 7.41 6.46 -3.95
CA ALA A 69 6.47 5.77 -3.09
C ALA A 69 5.17 5.41 -3.85
N ALA A 70 4.56 6.35 -4.58
CA ALA A 70 3.36 6.05 -5.35
C ALA A 70 3.56 4.91 -6.36
N GLN A 71 4.73 4.87 -7.02
CA GLN A 71 5.06 3.82 -7.98
C GLN A 71 5.36 2.48 -7.30
N ASP A 72 6.05 2.50 -6.17
CA ASP A 72 6.41 1.29 -5.42
C ASP A 72 5.16 0.58 -4.90
N TRP A 73 4.12 1.31 -4.48
CA TRP A 73 2.84 0.66 -4.14
C TRP A 73 2.27 -0.13 -5.33
N LEU A 74 2.24 0.48 -6.53
CA LEU A 74 1.74 -0.19 -7.74
C LEU A 74 2.56 -1.44 -8.10
N SER A 75 3.87 -1.39 -7.92
CA SER A 75 4.76 -2.49 -8.32
C SER A 75 4.96 -3.57 -7.26
N GLU A 76 5.00 -3.21 -5.98
CA GLU A 76 5.40 -4.13 -4.90
C GLU A 76 4.21 -4.75 -4.19
N HIS A 77 3.13 -3.99 -3.97
CA HIS A 77 1.98 -4.49 -3.18
C HIS A 77 1.37 -5.73 -3.83
N PHE A 78 1.16 -5.69 -5.15
CA PHE A 78 0.57 -6.80 -5.92
C PHE A 78 1.57 -7.87 -6.36
N ALA A 79 2.87 -7.68 -6.13
CA ALA A 79 3.89 -8.63 -6.58
C ALA A 79 3.74 -10.02 -5.94
N VAL A 80 3.21 -10.10 -4.71
CA VAL A 80 2.94 -11.37 -4.03
C VAL A 80 1.93 -12.24 -4.78
N LEU A 81 1.07 -11.64 -5.61
CA LEU A 81 0.05 -12.34 -6.39
C LEU A 81 0.55 -12.78 -7.77
N ASP A 82 1.69 -12.29 -8.23
CA ASP A 82 2.23 -12.65 -9.56
C ASP A 82 2.40 -14.17 -9.76
N PRO A 83 2.86 -14.96 -8.77
CA PRO A 83 2.92 -16.41 -8.90
C PRO A 83 1.53 -17.07 -9.05
N ALA A 84 0.47 -16.48 -8.50
CA ALA A 84 -0.89 -17.02 -8.58
C ALA A 84 -1.57 -16.71 -9.92
N ARG A 85 -1.26 -15.57 -10.55
CA ARG A 85 -1.87 -15.13 -11.83
C ARG A 85 -1.94 -16.22 -12.91
N PRO A 86 -0.87 -16.98 -13.25
CA PRO A 86 -0.97 -18.02 -14.28
C PRO A 86 -1.87 -19.19 -13.86
N VAL A 87 -1.93 -19.53 -12.57
CA VAL A 87 -2.81 -20.59 -12.05
C VAL A 87 -4.27 -20.17 -12.18
N LEU A 88 -4.60 -18.93 -11.79
CA LEU A 88 -5.97 -18.41 -11.88
C LEU A 88 -6.45 -18.31 -13.33
N ALA A 89 -5.57 -17.86 -14.23
CA ALA A 89 -5.83 -17.84 -15.66
C ALA A 89 -6.12 -19.25 -16.21
N GLY A 90 -5.36 -20.27 -15.79
CA GLY A 90 -5.60 -21.66 -16.16
C GLY A 90 -6.94 -22.22 -15.65
N LEU A 91 -7.47 -21.66 -14.56
CA LEU A 91 -8.79 -21.99 -14.00
C LEU A 91 -9.93 -21.15 -14.59
N GLY A 92 -9.64 -20.22 -15.50
CA GLY A 92 -10.63 -19.29 -16.04
C GLY A 92 -11.21 -18.32 -14.99
N ARG A 93 -10.50 -18.12 -13.86
CA ARG A 93 -10.90 -17.21 -12.79
C ARG A 93 -10.06 -15.92 -12.86
N PRO A 94 -10.66 -14.72 -12.89
CA PRO A 94 -9.90 -13.48 -12.77
C PRO A 94 -9.29 -13.33 -11.37
N LEU A 95 -8.21 -12.56 -11.27
CA LEU A 95 -7.66 -12.14 -9.97
C LEU A 95 -8.70 -11.28 -9.23
N CYS A 96 -8.95 -11.58 -7.97
CA CYS A 96 -9.80 -10.82 -7.08
C CYS A 96 -8.96 -10.40 -5.86
N PRO A 97 -8.34 -9.20 -5.89
CA PRO A 97 -7.40 -8.75 -4.86
C PRO A 97 -7.93 -8.94 -3.43
N ASP A 98 -9.16 -8.51 -3.16
CA ASP A 98 -9.77 -8.59 -1.82
C ASP A 98 -9.81 -10.00 -1.23
N THR A 99 -9.96 -11.03 -2.09
CA THR A 99 -9.99 -12.42 -1.64
C THR A 99 -8.61 -13.08 -1.72
N ASP A 100 -7.85 -12.80 -2.77
CA ASP A 100 -6.62 -13.51 -3.09
C ASP A 100 -5.45 -13.07 -2.20
N PHE A 101 -5.45 -11.82 -1.70
CA PHE A 101 -4.49 -11.37 -0.69
C PHE A 101 -4.72 -11.98 0.69
N LEU A 102 -5.96 -12.30 1.07
CA LEU A 102 -6.26 -12.94 2.36
C LEU A 102 -5.73 -14.37 2.45
N ILE A 103 -5.53 -15.02 1.29
CA ILE A 103 -5.06 -16.41 1.19
C ILE A 103 -3.54 -16.46 0.98
N ALA A 104 -2.93 -15.38 0.47
CA ALA A 104 -1.48 -15.26 0.47
C ALA A 104 -1.00 -15.26 1.94
N PRO A 105 -0.02 -16.10 2.32
CA PRO A 105 0.48 -16.13 3.69
C PRO A 105 1.05 -14.76 4.03
N ASP A 106 0.34 -14.03 4.89
CA ASP A 106 0.79 -12.75 5.40
C ASP A 106 2.03 -12.97 6.28
N PRO A 107 3.21 -12.45 5.90
CA PRO A 107 4.43 -12.60 6.71
C PRO A 107 4.32 -11.89 8.07
N ALA A 108 3.36 -10.97 8.27
CA ALA A 108 3.12 -10.26 9.53
C ALA A 108 2.06 -10.92 10.44
N ARG A 109 1.16 -11.76 9.93
CA ARG A 109 0.11 -12.44 10.75
C ARG A 109 0.57 -13.69 11.49
N HIS A 110 1.82 -14.14 11.32
CA HIS A 110 2.38 -15.25 12.10
C HIS A 110 2.87 -14.85 13.51
N ARG A 111 2.39 -13.74 14.07
CA ARG A 111 2.51 -13.48 15.51
C ARG A 111 1.13 -13.51 16.16
N THR A 112 0.86 -14.67 16.76
CA THR A 112 0.06 -14.94 17.97
C THR A 112 -1.06 -15.95 17.74
N LEU A 113 -0.72 -17.23 17.93
CA LEU A 113 -1.55 -18.16 18.70
C LEU A 113 -0.58 -18.97 19.57
N ALA A 114 -0.46 -18.56 20.83
CA ALA A 114 0.07 -19.37 21.93
C ALA A 114 -1.10 -19.72 22.84
#